data_AF-I3QJR6-F1
#
_entry.id   AF-I3QJR6-F1
#
_cell.length_a   1.000
_cell.length_b   1.000
_cell.length_c   1.000
_cell.angle_alpha   90.00
_cell.angle_beta   90.00
_cell.angle_gamma   90.00
#
_symmetry.space_group_name_H-M   'P 1'
#
loop_
_entity.id
_entity.type
_entity.pdbx_description
1 polymer ?
#
loop_
_entity_poly.entity_id
_entity_poly.type
_entity_poly.pdbx_seq_one_letter_code
_entity_poly.pdbx_strand_id
1 'polypeptide(L)'
;KNFFSDEAIEKLEQIFFEQSFDYQLHWYRAGLEHRIRDILKSRQIGATFYFSREALLRALKTGHNQIFLSASKTQAYVFREYIIAFARLVDVDLTGDPIVLGNNGAKLIFLGTNSNTAQSHNGDLYVDEIFWIPNFQVLRKVASGMASQSHLRSTYFSTPSTLAHDAYPFWSGELF
;
A
#
# COMPACT_ATOMS: atom_id res chain seq x y z
N LYS A 1 11.47 9.15 -18.49
CA LYS A 1 10.14 9.42 -17.87
C LYS A 1 9.63 8.10 -17.34
N ASN A 2 9.14 8.01 -16.11
CA ASN A 2 8.61 6.76 -15.53
C ASN A 2 7.29 6.38 -16.24
N PHE A 3 7.34 5.81 -17.43
CA PHE A 3 6.20 5.63 -18.31
C PHE A 3 6.03 4.17 -18.70
N PHE A 4 4.79 3.71 -18.75
CA PHE A 4 4.40 2.37 -19.18
C PHE A 4 3.52 2.48 -20.43
N SER A 5 3.76 1.67 -21.46
CA SER A 5 2.79 1.52 -22.56
C SER A 5 1.56 0.73 -22.09
N ASP A 6 0.48 0.76 -22.87
CA ASP A 6 -0.73 0.00 -22.54
C ASP A 6 -0.44 -1.51 -22.52
N GLU A 7 0.38 -2.01 -23.45
CA GLU A 7 0.81 -3.42 -23.48
C GLU A 7 1.63 -3.79 -22.25
N ALA A 8 2.47 -2.87 -21.75
CA ALA A 8 3.23 -3.09 -20.52
C ALA A 8 2.31 -3.16 -19.30
N ILE A 9 1.27 -2.32 -19.23
CA ILE A 9 0.28 -2.35 -18.14
C ILE A 9 -0.51 -3.66 -18.17
N GLU A 10 -0.99 -4.08 -19.35
CA GLU A 10 -1.68 -5.37 -19.53
C GLU A 10 -0.79 -6.54 -19.14
N LYS A 11 0.50 -6.51 -19.53
CA LYS A 11 1.44 -7.57 -19.18
C LYS A 11 1.70 -7.64 -17.67
N LEU A 12 1.83 -6.49 -16.99
CA LEU A 12 1.93 -6.47 -15.53
C LEU A 12 0.69 -7.06 -14.86
N GLU A 13 -0.51 -6.73 -15.36
CA GLU A 13 -1.74 -7.30 -14.83
C GLU A 13 -1.81 -8.83 -14.99
N GLN A 14 -1.42 -9.36 -16.17
CA GLN A 14 -1.31 -10.80 -16.38
C GLN A 14 -0.36 -11.44 -15.35
N ILE A 15 0.86 -10.91 -15.22
CA ILE A 15 1.86 -11.43 -14.28
C ILE A 15 1.39 -11.31 -12.82
N PHE A 16 0.63 -10.26 -12.49
CA PHE A 16 0.03 -10.07 -11.17
C PHE A 16 -0.88 -11.22 -10.80
N PHE A 17 -1.83 -11.58 -11.67
CA PHE A 17 -2.75 -12.67 -11.39
C PHE A 17 -2.09 -14.04 -11.46
N GLU A 18 -1.22 -14.30 -12.44
CA GLU A 18 -0.54 -15.59 -12.60
C GLU A 18 0.38 -15.94 -11.41
N GLN A 19 0.98 -14.94 -10.78
CA GLN A 19 1.89 -15.13 -9.65
C GLN A 19 1.24 -14.90 -8.28
N SER A 20 -0.07 -14.64 -8.23
CA SER A 20 -0.77 -14.44 -6.96
C SER A 20 -1.22 -15.78 -6.39
N PHE A 21 -0.98 -15.97 -5.09
CA PHE A 21 -1.58 -17.09 -4.36
C PHE A 21 -3.08 -16.86 -4.13
N ASP A 22 -3.85 -17.92 -3.94
CA ASP A 22 -5.31 -17.84 -3.74
C ASP A 22 -5.72 -16.89 -2.60
N TYR A 23 -4.99 -16.91 -1.47
CA TYR A 23 -5.26 -16.00 -0.35
C TYR A 23 -5.01 -14.54 -0.70
N GLN A 24 -4.08 -14.25 -1.61
CA GLN A 24 -3.81 -12.90 -2.11
C GLN A 24 -4.93 -12.44 -3.05
N LEU A 25 -5.46 -13.35 -3.87
CA LEU A 25 -6.63 -13.09 -4.70
C LEU A 25 -7.89 -12.82 -3.88
N HIS A 26 -7.96 -13.32 -2.64
CA HIS A 26 -9.00 -12.92 -1.70
C HIS A 26 -8.82 -11.45 -1.26
N TRP A 27 -7.60 -11.02 -0.95
CA TRP A 27 -7.31 -9.61 -0.66
C TRP A 27 -7.65 -8.69 -1.84
N TYR A 28 -7.33 -9.11 -3.06
CA TYR A 28 -7.68 -8.38 -4.30
C TYR A 28 -9.18 -8.10 -4.36
N ARG A 29 -9.99 -9.15 -4.25
CA ARG A 29 -11.46 -9.07 -4.30
C ARG A 29 -12.01 -8.18 -3.19
N ALA A 30 -11.54 -8.36 -1.96
CA ALA A 30 -11.91 -7.51 -0.83
C ALA A 30 -11.57 -6.02 -1.07
N GLY A 31 -10.45 -5.72 -1.74
CA GLY A 31 -10.08 -4.36 -2.09
C GLY A 31 -10.93 -3.73 -3.21
N LEU A 32 -11.66 -4.53 -3.98
CA LEU A 32 -12.64 -4.03 -4.95
C LEU A 32 -13.97 -3.67 -4.29
N GLU A 33 -14.38 -4.45 -3.30
CA GLU A 33 -15.65 -4.32 -2.60
C GLU A 33 -15.61 -3.31 -1.45
N HIS A 34 -14.51 -3.32 -0.68
CA HIS A 34 -14.37 -2.54 0.54
C HIS A 34 -13.33 -1.44 0.39
N ARG A 35 -13.74 -0.22 0.72
CA ARG A 35 -12.85 0.95 0.75
C ARG A 35 -11.78 0.83 1.82
N ILE A 36 -12.12 0.24 2.95
CA ILE A 36 -11.21 0.01 4.08
C ILE A 36 -11.13 -1.49 4.31
N ARG A 37 -9.91 -2.03 4.33
CA ARG A 37 -9.66 -3.43 4.70
C ARG A 37 -8.53 -3.48 5.73
N ASP A 38 -8.75 -4.22 6.81
CA ASP A 38 -7.78 -4.49 7.86
C ASP A 38 -7.48 -5.99 7.91
N ILE A 39 -6.24 -6.36 7.63
CA ILE A 39 -5.84 -7.73 7.30
C ILE A 39 -4.84 -8.23 8.33
N LEU A 40 -5.28 -9.18 9.16
CA LEU A 40 -4.37 -9.96 9.99
C LEU A 40 -3.76 -11.09 9.17
N LYS A 41 -2.43 -11.20 9.20
CA LYS A 41 -1.69 -12.16 8.36
C LYS A 41 -0.53 -12.83 9.09
N SER A 42 -0.09 -13.97 8.57
CA SER A 42 1.11 -14.68 9.05
C SER A 42 2.41 -14.01 8.56
N ARG A 43 3.54 -14.32 9.20
CA ARG A 43 4.87 -13.86 8.72
C ARG A 43 5.25 -14.55 7.42
N GLN A 44 6.07 -13.88 6.61
CA GLN A 44 6.71 -14.45 5.41
C GLN A 44 5.74 -15.00 4.34
N ILE A 45 4.51 -14.48 4.25
CA ILE A 45 3.53 -14.86 3.21
C ILE A 45 3.44 -13.86 2.03
N GLY A 46 4.47 -13.05 1.82
CA GLY A 46 4.53 -12.16 0.66
C GLY A 46 3.52 -11.00 0.64
N ALA A 47 3.07 -10.51 1.81
CA ALA A 47 2.12 -9.39 1.88
C ALA A 47 2.67 -8.10 1.24
N THR A 48 3.88 -7.67 1.61
CA THR A 48 4.51 -6.46 1.03
C THR A 48 4.75 -6.61 -0.47
N PHE A 49 5.21 -7.77 -0.92
CA PHE A 49 5.36 -8.09 -2.35
C PHE A 49 4.03 -7.93 -3.10
N TYR A 50 2.94 -8.49 -2.58
CA TYR A 50 1.62 -8.39 -3.19
C TYR A 50 1.11 -6.94 -3.24
N PHE A 51 1.09 -6.24 -2.09
CA PHE A 51 0.53 -4.89 -2.01
C PHE A 51 1.35 -3.85 -2.77
N SER A 52 2.67 -4.02 -2.89
CA SER A 52 3.50 -3.22 -3.80
C SER A 52 3.01 -3.28 -5.25
N ARG A 53 2.70 -4.48 -5.74
CA ARG A 53 2.30 -4.72 -7.14
C ARG A 53 0.87 -4.24 -7.39
N GLU A 54 -0.03 -4.53 -6.45
CA GLU A 54 -1.40 -4.04 -6.48
C GLU A 54 -1.43 -2.50 -6.48
N ALA A 55 -0.62 -1.84 -5.65
CA ALA A 55 -0.52 -0.39 -5.60
C ALA A 55 0.01 0.21 -6.92
N LEU A 56 1.03 -0.39 -7.55
CA LEU A 56 1.53 0.09 -8.85
C LEU A 56 0.43 0.01 -9.92
N LEU A 57 -0.26 -1.13 -10.03
CA LEU A 57 -1.36 -1.30 -10.98
C LEU A 57 -2.50 -0.33 -10.70
N ARG A 58 -2.85 -0.13 -9.43
CA ARG A 58 -3.85 0.84 -9.01
C ARG A 58 -3.48 2.26 -9.46
N ALA A 59 -2.25 2.70 -9.19
CA ALA A 59 -1.76 4.01 -9.58
C ALA A 59 -1.79 4.22 -11.10
N LEU A 60 -1.39 3.22 -11.87
CA LEU A 60 -1.40 3.26 -13.34
C LEU A 60 -2.82 3.39 -13.89
N LYS A 61 -3.77 2.64 -13.32
CA LYS A 61 -5.17 2.61 -13.79
C LYS A 61 -6.00 3.83 -13.38
N THR A 62 -5.74 4.43 -12.23
CA THR A 62 -6.62 5.50 -11.71
C THR A 62 -5.98 6.86 -11.57
N GLY A 63 -4.65 6.96 -11.63
CA GLY A 63 -3.97 8.22 -11.33
C GLY A 63 -3.95 8.60 -9.86
N HIS A 64 -4.46 7.74 -8.97
CA HIS A 64 -4.42 8.02 -7.54
C HIS A 64 -3.00 7.85 -7.00
N ASN A 65 -2.55 8.79 -6.17
CA ASN A 65 -1.31 8.60 -5.43
C ASN A 65 -1.42 7.36 -4.53
N GLN A 66 -0.30 6.68 -4.31
CA GLN A 66 -0.21 5.54 -3.41
C GLN A 66 0.77 5.90 -2.30
N ILE A 67 0.32 5.75 -1.06
CA ILE A 67 1.05 6.18 0.13
C ILE A 67 1.33 4.94 0.98
N PHE A 68 2.62 4.69 1.22
CA PHE A 68 3.10 3.57 2.02
C PHE A 68 3.58 4.11 3.37
N LEU A 69 2.90 3.75 4.45
CA LEU A 69 3.27 4.06 5.82
C LEU A 69 3.76 2.79 6.53
N SER A 70 5.02 2.82 6.96
CA SER A 70 5.64 1.73 7.72
C SER A 70 6.19 2.23 9.06
N ALA A 71 6.60 1.31 9.95
CA ALA A 71 7.17 1.68 11.24
C ALA A 71 8.44 2.56 11.10
N SER A 72 9.15 2.47 9.96
CA SER A 72 10.24 3.38 9.58
C SER A 72 10.28 3.65 8.07
N LYS A 73 10.97 4.72 7.64
CA LYS A 73 11.15 5.02 6.21
C LYS A 73 11.90 3.89 5.47
N THR A 74 12.87 3.27 6.13
CA THR A 74 13.62 2.13 5.57
C THR A 74 12.71 0.93 5.31
N GLN A 75 11.74 0.66 6.20
CA GLN A 75 10.74 -0.39 5.95
C GLN A 75 9.82 -0.03 4.79
N ALA A 76 9.41 1.23 4.68
CA ALA A 76 8.59 1.68 3.55
C ALA A 76 9.32 1.52 2.20
N TYR A 77 10.65 1.60 2.18
CA TYR A 77 11.44 1.35 0.96
C TYR A 77 11.44 -0.11 0.50
N VAL A 78 11.07 -1.07 1.35
CA VAL A 78 10.83 -2.45 0.89
C VAL A 78 9.70 -2.47 -0.15
N PHE A 79 8.66 -1.64 0.03
CA PHE A 79 7.63 -1.51 -1.00
C PHE A 79 8.20 -0.97 -2.30
N ARG A 80 9.06 0.05 -2.19
CA ARG A 80 9.73 0.70 -3.33
C ARG A 80 10.56 -0.29 -4.13
N GLU A 81 11.32 -1.14 -3.45
CA GLU A 81 12.13 -2.18 -4.09
C GLU A 81 11.26 -3.16 -4.89
N TYR A 82 10.18 -3.67 -4.30
CA TYR A 82 9.25 -4.55 -5.00
C TYR A 82 8.52 -3.87 -6.18
N ILE A 83 8.17 -2.59 -6.04
CA ILE A 83 7.57 -1.79 -7.12
C ILE A 83 8.54 -1.67 -8.31
N ILE A 84 9.80 -1.32 -8.04
CA ILE A 84 10.83 -1.21 -9.08
C ILE A 84 11.08 -2.57 -9.72
N ALA A 85 11.20 -3.64 -8.93
CA ALA A 85 11.40 -4.98 -9.44
C ALA A 85 10.23 -5.45 -10.32
N PHE A 86 9.00 -5.12 -9.95
CA PHE A 86 7.82 -5.46 -10.73
C PHE A 86 7.77 -4.68 -12.06
N ALA A 87 8.07 -3.38 -12.04
CA ALA A 87 8.14 -2.56 -13.25
C ALA A 87 9.21 -3.05 -14.25
N ARG A 88 10.32 -3.59 -13.75
CA ARG A 88 11.39 -4.17 -14.59
C ARG A 88 10.97 -5.43 -15.34
N LEU A 89 9.89 -6.11 -14.95
CA LEU A 89 9.37 -7.26 -15.70
C LEU A 89 8.78 -6.85 -17.07
N VAL A 90 8.58 -5.55 -17.29
CA VAL A 90 8.13 -4.96 -18.56
C VAL A 90 9.10 -3.86 -19.02
N ASP A 91 10.38 -4.00 -18.66
CA ASP A 91 11.49 -3.13 -19.09
C ASP A 91 11.35 -1.65 -18.70
N VAL A 92 10.62 -1.35 -17.61
CA VAL A 92 10.50 0.02 -17.07
C VAL A 92 11.35 0.20 -15.81
N ASP A 93 12.40 1.02 -15.92
CA ASP A 93 13.23 1.44 -14.79
C ASP A 93 12.66 2.69 -14.10
N LEU A 94 11.92 2.46 -13.01
CA LEU A 94 11.36 3.53 -12.18
C LEU A 94 12.43 4.27 -11.37
N THR A 95 12.34 5.59 -11.35
CA THR A 95 13.26 6.48 -10.61
C THR A 95 12.51 7.54 -9.79
N GLY A 96 13.21 8.14 -8.82
CA GLY A 96 12.68 9.18 -7.93
C GLY A 96 12.33 8.71 -6.51
N ASP A 97 12.10 9.70 -5.64
CA ASP A 97 11.53 9.57 -4.28
C ASP A 97 10.82 10.90 -3.92
N PRO A 98 9.49 11.03 -4.09
CA PRO A 98 8.56 10.00 -4.54
C PRO A 98 8.78 9.60 -6.01
N ILE A 99 8.34 8.40 -6.37
CA ILE A 99 8.29 7.99 -7.79
C ILE A 99 7.05 8.63 -8.41
N VAL A 100 7.23 9.44 -9.46
CA VAL A 100 6.12 10.09 -10.18
C VAL A 100 5.87 9.34 -11.49
N LEU A 101 4.67 8.81 -11.69
CA LEU A 101 4.29 8.08 -12.89
C LEU A 101 4.00 9.05 -14.03
N GLY A 102 4.70 8.86 -15.15
CA GLY A 102 4.60 9.67 -16.35
C GLY A 102 3.31 9.50 -17.13
N ASN A 103 2.55 8.43 -16.87
CA ASN A 103 1.26 8.13 -17.49
C ASN A 103 0.20 9.16 -17.12
N ASN A 104 0.11 9.49 -15.82
CA ASN A 104 -1.01 10.25 -15.25
C ASN A 104 -0.63 11.20 -14.10
N GLY A 105 0.66 11.25 -13.71
CA GLY A 105 1.16 12.10 -12.63
C GLY A 105 1.01 11.52 -11.23
N ALA A 106 0.46 10.29 -11.08
CA ALA A 106 0.33 9.63 -9.78
C ALA A 106 1.69 9.48 -9.09
N LYS A 107 1.72 9.70 -7.78
CA LYS A 107 2.92 9.62 -6.95
C LYS A 107 2.89 8.37 -6.08
N LEU A 108 4.01 7.64 -6.03
CA LEU A 108 4.26 6.57 -5.08
C LEU A 108 5.14 7.16 -3.95
N ILE A 109 4.56 7.27 -2.76
CA ILE A 109 5.10 8.07 -1.64
C ILE A 109 5.41 7.13 -0.48
N PHE A 110 6.66 7.14 -0.01
CA PHE A 110 7.16 6.21 1.01
C PHE A 110 7.51 6.97 2.30
N LEU A 111 6.78 6.66 3.39
CA LEU A 111 6.81 7.43 4.62
C LEU A 111 7.04 6.52 5.83
N GLY A 112 7.72 7.06 6.85
CA GLY A 112 7.76 6.45 8.18
C GLY A 112 6.63 6.97 9.08
N THR A 113 6.72 6.68 10.38
CA THR A 113 5.71 7.03 11.40
C THR A 113 5.70 8.50 11.83
N ASN A 114 6.48 9.38 11.21
CA ASN A 114 6.47 10.80 11.55
C ASN A 114 5.17 11.45 11.06
N SER A 115 4.24 11.64 11.99
CA SER A 115 2.91 12.20 11.77
C SER A 115 2.92 13.56 11.08
N ASN A 116 3.96 14.38 11.32
CA ASN A 116 4.05 15.72 10.73
C ASN A 116 4.28 15.66 9.21
N THR A 117 5.01 14.66 8.73
CA THR A 117 5.26 14.46 7.29
C THR A 117 4.10 13.78 6.57
N ALA A 118 3.26 13.02 7.30
CA ALA A 118 2.18 12.25 6.69
C ALA A 118 0.95 13.10 6.33
N GLN A 119 0.65 14.17 7.08
CA GLN A 119 -0.62 14.94 6.94
C GLN A 119 -0.84 15.62 5.57
N SER A 120 0.21 15.94 4.82
CA SER A 120 0.09 16.77 3.61
C SER A 120 -0.24 16.00 2.32
N HIS A 121 -0.31 14.67 2.38
CA HIS A 121 -0.52 13.85 1.19
C HIS A 121 -1.96 13.34 1.09
N ASN A 122 -2.42 13.14 -0.15
CA ASN A 122 -3.73 12.57 -0.46
C ASN A 122 -3.58 11.43 -1.47
N GLY A 123 -4.15 10.26 -1.18
CA GLY A 123 -3.98 9.05 -1.99
C GLY A 123 -4.53 7.78 -1.34
N ASP A 124 -4.47 6.67 -2.08
CA ASP A 124 -4.72 5.32 -1.56
C ASP A 124 -3.61 4.98 -0.54
N LEU A 125 -4.01 4.42 0.60
CA LEU A 125 -3.14 4.20 1.74
C LEU A 125 -2.85 2.71 1.95
N TYR A 126 -1.59 2.38 2.17
CA TYR A 126 -1.12 1.08 2.64
C TYR A 126 -0.34 1.30 3.94
N VAL A 127 -0.79 0.67 5.03
CA VAL A 127 -0.11 0.72 6.33
C VAL A 127 0.27 -0.70 6.73
N ASP A 128 1.57 -0.99 6.74
CA ASP A 128 2.06 -2.30 7.14
C ASP A 128 2.45 -2.35 8.61
N GLU A 129 2.34 -3.55 9.16
CA GLU A 129 2.77 -3.88 10.52
C GLU A 129 2.18 -2.97 11.61
N ILE A 130 0.87 -2.64 11.50
CA ILE A 130 0.15 -1.78 12.46
C ILE A 130 0.29 -2.20 13.93
N PHE A 131 0.46 -3.50 14.22
CA PHE A 131 0.67 -4.03 15.57
C PHE A 131 2.10 -3.86 16.10
N TRP A 132 2.98 -3.24 15.31
CA TRP A 132 4.36 -2.93 15.64
C TRP A 132 4.67 -1.43 15.54
N ILE A 133 3.63 -0.61 15.28
CA ILE A 133 3.74 0.84 15.21
C ILE A 133 3.46 1.42 16.61
N PRO A 134 4.42 2.12 17.23
CA PRO A 134 4.16 2.81 18.48
C PRO A 134 3.19 3.97 18.26
N ASN A 135 2.27 4.18 19.21
CA ASN A 135 1.23 5.21 19.14
C ASN A 135 0.40 5.12 17.84
N PHE A 136 0.03 3.91 17.43
CA PHE A 136 -0.74 3.64 16.21
C PHE A 136 -1.99 4.51 16.12
N GLN A 137 -2.70 4.78 17.23
CA GLN A 137 -3.90 5.62 17.18
C GLN A 137 -3.62 7.05 16.68
N VAL A 138 -2.46 7.62 17.02
CA VAL A 138 -2.03 8.94 16.52
C VAL A 138 -1.74 8.87 15.02
N LEU A 139 -1.02 7.83 14.59
CA LEU A 139 -0.74 7.61 13.17
C LEU A 139 -2.03 7.40 12.38
N ARG A 140 -2.93 6.55 12.86
CA ARG A 140 -4.23 6.25 12.24
C ARG A 140 -5.05 7.51 12.05
N LYS A 141 -5.11 8.39 13.05
CA LYS A 141 -5.83 9.67 12.94
C LYS A 141 -5.32 10.49 11.75
N VAL A 142 -4.00 10.62 11.62
CA VAL A 142 -3.37 11.31 10.47
C VAL A 142 -3.62 10.58 9.16
N ALA A 143 -3.40 9.26 9.14
CA ALA A 143 -3.52 8.43 7.95
C ALA A 143 -4.95 8.41 7.40
N SER A 144 -5.95 8.44 8.28
CA SER A 144 -7.36 8.51 7.88
C SER A 144 -7.70 9.81 7.14
N GLY A 145 -7.04 10.92 7.46
CA GLY A 145 -7.19 12.18 6.75
C GLY A 145 -6.67 12.12 5.30
N MET A 146 -5.57 11.40 5.09
CA MET A 146 -4.90 11.28 3.78
C MET A 146 -5.77 10.56 2.74
N ALA A 147 -6.54 9.55 3.18
CA ALA A 147 -7.43 8.75 2.35
C ALA A 147 -8.92 9.07 2.57
N SER A 148 -9.25 10.28 3.05
CA SER A 148 -10.60 10.66 3.49
C SER A 148 -11.67 10.71 2.38
N GLN A 149 -11.26 10.90 1.12
CA GLN A 149 -12.18 10.95 -0.03
C GLN A 149 -12.73 9.57 -0.39
N SER A 150 -13.99 9.50 -0.84
CA SER A 150 -14.73 8.24 -1.04
C SER A 150 -14.14 7.30 -2.09
N HIS A 151 -13.41 7.83 -3.08
CA HIS A 151 -12.76 7.05 -4.13
C HIS A 151 -11.38 6.50 -3.73
N LEU A 152 -10.85 6.91 -2.57
CA LEU A 152 -9.56 6.47 -2.03
C LEU A 152 -9.74 5.32 -1.06
N ARG A 153 -8.78 4.38 -1.09
CA ARG A 153 -8.79 3.15 -0.30
C ARG A 153 -7.79 3.21 0.85
N SER A 154 -8.07 2.47 1.91
CA SER A 154 -7.12 2.24 3.01
C SER A 154 -6.96 0.75 3.26
N THR A 155 -5.72 0.28 3.18
CA THR A 155 -5.32 -1.10 3.43
C THR A 155 -4.38 -1.13 4.63
N TYR A 156 -4.84 -1.72 5.72
CA TYR A 156 -4.04 -2.00 6.90
C TYR A 156 -3.71 -3.49 6.91
N PHE A 157 -2.47 -3.85 7.21
CA PHE A 157 -2.13 -5.26 7.33
C PHE A 157 -0.98 -5.50 8.29
N SER A 158 -1.03 -6.57 9.07
CA SER A 158 0.00 -6.83 10.08
C SER A 158 0.01 -8.27 10.57
N THR A 159 1.15 -8.66 11.14
CA THR A 159 1.21 -9.85 11.98
C THR A 159 0.59 -9.59 13.36
N PRO A 160 -0.06 -10.60 13.97
CA PRO A 160 -0.64 -10.42 15.29
C PRO A 160 0.43 -10.09 16.34
N SER A 161 0.04 -9.23 17.28
CA SER A 161 0.76 -8.94 18.51
C SER A 161 -0.16 -9.22 19.71
N THR A 162 0.03 -8.52 20.83
CA THR A 162 -0.79 -8.68 22.04
C THR A 162 -2.13 -7.95 21.93
N LEU A 163 -3.14 -8.43 22.68
CA LEU A 163 -4.44 -7.75 22.83
C LEU A 163 -4.33 -6.37 23.49
N ALA A 164 -3.22 -6.11 24.20
CA ALA A 164 -2.95 -4.83 24.85
C ALA A 164 -2.41 -3.76 23.87
N HIS A 165 -2.08 -4.13 22.63
CA HIS A 165 -1.60 -3.16 21.64
C HIS A 165 -2.73 -2.23 21.21
N ASP A 166 -2.44 -0.94 21.02
CA ASP A 166 -3.44 0.09 20.73
C ASP A 166 -4.10 -0.05 19.34
N ALA A 167 -3.50 -0.84 18.44
CA ALA A 167 -4.10 -1.27 17.18
C ALA A 167 -5.23 -2.31 17.34
N TYR A 168 -5.29 -3.04 18.46
CA TYR A 168 -6.25 -4.14 18.64
C TYR A 168 -7.73 -3.68 18.52
N PRO A 169 -8.19 -2.62 19.21
CA PRO A 169 -9.59 -2.18 19.10
C PRO A 169 -9.97 -1.73 17.69
N PHE A 170 -9.01 -1.24 16.90
CA PHE A 170 -9.25 -0.88 15.51
C PHE A 170 -9.49 -2.14 14.65
N TRP A 171 -8.62 -3.14 14.79
CA TRP A 171 -8.72 -4.39 14.05
C TRP A 171 -9.95 -5.22 14.45
N SER A 172 -10.25 -5.32 15.74
CA SER A 172 -11.40 -6.11 16.24
C SER A 172 -12.76 -5.46 15.94
N GLY A 173 -12.75 -4.18 15.55
CA GLY A 173 -13.96 -3.39 15.34
C GLY A 173 -14.49 -2.71 16.59
N GLU A 174 -13.94 -2.98 17.78
CA GLU A 174 -14.37 -2.37 19.06
C GLU A 174 -14.25 -0.83 19.09
N LEU A 175 -13.49 -0.25 18.17
CA LEU A 175 -13.31 1.20 18.04
C LEU A 175 -14.51 1.90 17.35
N PHE A 176 -15.48 1.14 16.81
CA PHE A 176 -16.62 1.64 16.04
C PHE A 176 -17.95 1.15 16.61
#